data_AF-A0A8T4TU27-F1
#
_entry.id   AF-A0A8T4TU27-F1
#
_cell.length_a   1.000
_cell.length_b   1.000
_cell.length_c   1.000
_cell.angle_alpha   90.00
_cell.angle_beta   90.00
_cell.angle_gamma   90.00
#
_symmetry.space_group_name_H-M   'P 1'
#
loop_
_entity.id
_entity.type
_entity.pdbx_description
1 polymer ?
#
loop_
_entity_poly.entity_id
_entity_poly.type
_entity_poly.pdbx_seq_one_letter_code
_entity_poly.pdbx_strand_id
1 'polypeptide(L)' 'MVKCEVCKSEIEKTFLNKIKGTYMRIGKKQKIICNTCQSKFSKEEILKKID' A
#
# COMPACT_ATOMS: atom_id res chain seq x y z
N MET A 1 -5.76 -10.43 -5.04
CA MET A 1 -5.77 -9.74 -3.73
C MET A 1 -4.34 -9.46 -3.33
N VAL A 2 -4.00 -8.20 -3.08
CA VAL A 2 -2.64 -7.85 -2.65
C VAL A 2 -2.57 -8.06 -1.15
N LYS A 3 -1.50 -8.70 -0.67
CA LYS A 3 -1.27 -8.86 0.77
C LYS A 3 -0.07 -8.04 1.21
N CYS A 4 -0.17 -7.45 2.40
CA CYS A 4 0.97 -6.83 3.05
C CYS A 4 2.01 -7.89 3.37
N GLU A 5 3.29 -7.69 3.07
CA GLU A 5 4.32 -8.68 3.37
C GLU A 5 4.56 -8.86 4.87
N VAL A 6 4.35 -7.80 5.65
CA VAL A 6 4.67 -7.79 7.07
C VAL A 6 3.57 -8.48 7.87
N CYS A 7 2.30 -8.11 7.64
CA CYS A 7 1.18 -8.65 8.41
C CYS A 7 0.27 -9.59 7.63
N LYS A 8 0.54 -9.84 6.35
CA LYS A 8 -0.26 -10.70 5.45
C LYS A 8 -1.72 -10.27 5.28
N SER A 9 -2.12 -9.14 5.86
CA SER A 9 -3.44 -8.55 5.70
C SER A 9 -3.67 -8.08 4.28
N GLU A 10 -4.93 -8.12 3.85
CA GLU A 10 -5.31 -7.69 2.52
C GLU A 10 -5.20 -6.18 2.36
N ILE A 11 -4.53 -5.79 1.28
CA ILE A 11 -4.45 -4.43 0.80
C ILE A 11 -5.53 -4.30 -0.28
N GLU A 12 -6.65 -3.72 0.12
CA GLU A 12 -7.78 -3.47 -0.77
C GLU A 12 -7.43 -2.37 -1.79
N LYS A 13 -7.99 -2.49 -3.00
CA LYS A 13 -8.03 -1.39 -3.97
C LYS A 13 -9.43 -0.79 -3.99
N THR A 14 -9.51 0.48 -4.30
CA THR A 14 -10.76 1.10 -4.72
C THR A 14 -11.04 0.77 -6.18
N PHE A 15 -12.28 1.01 -6.61
CA PHE A 15 -12.73 0.86 -8.00
C PHE A 15 -11.83 1.61 -9.01
N LEU A 16 -11.17 2.69 -8.59
CA LEU A 16 -10.24 3.48 -9.41
C LEU A 16 -8.80 2.95 -9.38
N ASN A 17 -8.59 1.66 -9.05
CA ASN A 17 -7.26 1.04 -8.89
C ASN A 17 -6.33 1.76 -7.91
N LYS A 18 -6.87 2.60 -7.02
CA LYS A 18 -6.08 3.23 -5.94
C LYS A 18 -6.03 2.29 -4.76
N ILE A 19 -4.88 2.20 -4.11
CA ILE A 19 -4.76 1.41 -2.89
C ILE A 19 -5.57 2.10 -1.79
N LYS A 20 -6.46 1.36 -1.15
CA LYS A 20 -7.26 1.84 -0.02
C LYS A 20 -6.37 1.77 1.23
N GLY A 21 -5.98 2.93 1.73
CA GLY A 21 -5.02 3.03 2.81
C GLY A 21 -4.55 4.46 3.05
N THR A 22 -3.69 4.62 4.04
CA THR A 22 -3.12 5.92 4.37
C THR A 22 -1.93 6.21 3.46
N TYR A 23 -1.89 7.40 2.88
CA TYR A 23 -0.74 7.88 2.10
C TYR A 23 0.02 8.90 2.93
N MET A 24 1.33 8.72 3.06
CA MET A 24 2.18 9.60 3.83
C MET A 24 3.32 10.11 2.95
N ARG A 25 3.50 11.43 2.90
CA ARG A 25 4.58 12.06 2.15
C ARG A 25 5.82 12.15 3.03
N ILE A 26 6.90 11.50 2.62
CA ILE A 26 8.19 11.55 3.30
C ILE A 26 9.17 12.22 2.33
N GLY A 27 9.42 13.51 2.55
CA GLY A 27 10.19 14.36 1.62
C GLY A 27 9.47 14.54 0.27
N LYS A 28 10.16 14.22 -0.82
CA LYS A 28 9.59 14.27 -2.19
C LYS A 28 8.85 13.00 -2.61
N LYS A 29 8.86 11.94 -1.78
CA LYS A 29 8.26 10.63 -2.12
C LYS A 29 6.95 10.39 -1.35
N GLN A 30 5.97 9.77 -2.01
CA GLN A 30 4.73 9.32 -1.38
C GLN A 30 4.85 7.83 -1.03
N LYS A 31 4.67 7.53 0.26
CA LYS A 31 4.62 6.17 0.80
C LYS A 31 3.17 5.80 1.11
N ILE A 32 2.87 4.53 1.00
CA ILE A 32 1.59 3.93 1.35
C ILE A 32 1.79 3.20 2.66
N ILE A 33 0.89 3.42 3.60
CA ILE A 33 0.95 2.82 4.91
C ILE A 33 -0.13 1.74 4.97
N CYS A 34 0.28 0.53 5.34
CA CYS A 34 -0.65 -0.54 5.64
C CYS A 34 -1.47 -0.16 6.88
N ASN A 35 -2.80 -0.20 6.77
CA ASN A 35 -3.67 0.16 7.89
C ASN A 35 -3.58 -0.81 9.08
N THR A 36 -3.12 -2.05 8.87
CA THR A 36 -3.06 -3.06 9.93
C THR A 36 -1.76 -2.99 10.74
N CYS A 37 -0.62 -2.91 10.07
CA CYS A 37 0.70 -2.98 10.73
C CYS A 37 1.53 -1.70 10.61
N GLN A 38 0.96 -0.64 10.02
CA GLN A 38 1.62 0.65 9.78
C GLN A 38 2.93 0.57 8.97
N SER A 39 3.16 -0.56 8.30
CA SER A 39 4.34 -0.74 7.45
C SER A 39 4.27 0.18 6.24
N LYS A 40 5.42 0.76 5.89
CA LYS A 40 5.55 1.80 4.85
C LYS A 40 6.03 1.16 3.55
N PHE A 41 5.20 1.18 2.53
CA PHE A 41 5.48 0.68 1.19
C PHE A 41 5.58 1.83 0.19
N SER A 42 6.34 1.65 -0.87
CA SER A 42 6.33 2.56 -2.01
C SER A 42 5.17 2.20 -2.93
N LYS A 43 4.63 3.18 -3.67
CA LYS A 43 3.51 2.94 -4.60
C LYS A 43 3.86 1.85 -5.63
N GLU A 44 5.09 1.87 -6.12
CA GLU A 44 5.63 0.89 -7.07
C GLU A 44 5.70 -0.54 -6.48
N GLU A 45 6.06 -0.67 -5.19
CA GLU A 45 6.16 -1.97 -4.52
C GLU A 45 4.80 -2.65 -4.39
N ILE A 46 3.74 -1.86 -4.17
CA ILE A 46 2.38 -2.41 -4.12
C ILE A 46 1.85 -2.66 -5.54
N LEU A 47 2.10 -1.76 -6.49
CA LEU A 47 1.69 -1.93 -7.90
C LEU A 47 2.33 -3.15 -8.58
N LYS A 48 3.56 -3.53 -8.24
CA LYS A 48 4.18 -4.75 -8.77
C LYS A 48 3.58 -6.04 -8.24
N LYS A 49 2.80 -5.98 -7.15
CA LYS A 49 2.13 -7.15 -6.53
C LYS A 49 0.66 -7.23 -6.89
N ILE A 50 0.23 -6.30 -7.73
CA ILE A 50 -1.13 -6.08 -8.18
C ILE A 50 -1.39 -6.83 -9.49
N ASP A 51 -0.33 -7.13 -10.25
CA ASP A 51 -0.29 -7.93 -11.47
C ASP A 51 0.34 -9.31 -11.18
#